data_AF-A0A941ZN40-F1
#
_entry.id   AF-A0A941ZN40-F1
#
_cell.length_a   1.000
_cell.length_b   1.000
_cell.length_c   1.000
_cell.angle_alpha   90.00
_cell.angle_beta   90.00
_cell.angle_gamma   90.00
#
_symmetry.space_group_name_H-M   'P 1'
#
loop_
_entity.id
_entity.type
_entity.pdbx_description
1 polymer ?
#
loop_
_entity_poly.entity_id
_entity_poly.type
_entity_poly.pdbx_seq_one_letter_code
_entity_poly.pdbx_strand_id
1 'polypeptide(L)'
;MQFFFEVLIGGLLSGVLYALVALGFVLIYKASGVFNFAQGAMVFIAALTFVGFRELLPRWLGLDAESAAVFWIALLLALLVMVLLGIVTERVVLRPLVNQPPITLFMATIGLTFFIEGLAQGVWGANVRGLELGIQDEPIAWIMDSTGIGISKFDLFAAGIAAALVAVLAA
;
A
#
# COMPACT_ATOMS: atom_id res chain seq x y z
N MET A 1 -9.88 12.35 -30.88
CA MET A 1 -10.78 11.56 -30.01
C MET A 1 -10.02 10.60 -29.12
N GLN A 2 -8.94 9.96 -29.60
CA GLN A 2 -8.08 9.06 -28.79
C GLN A 2 -7.59 9.72 -27.49
N PHE A 3 -7.03 10.92 -27.58
CA PHE A 3 -6.58 11.68 -26.39
C PHE A 3 -7.68 11.88 -25.33
N PHE A 4 -8.92 12.12 -25.74
CA PHE A 4 -10.04 12.26 -24.80
C PHE A 4 -10.30 10.96 -24.04
N PHE A 5 -10.33 9.82 -24.75
CA PHE A 5 -10.52 8.51 -24.11
C PHE A 5 -9.33 8.10 -23.25
N GLU A 6 -8.11 8.45 -23.67
CA GLU A 6 -6.89 8.21 -22.89
C GLU A 6 -6.92 8.93 -21.55
N VAL A 7 -7.18 10.24 -21.57
CA VAL A 7 -7.28 11.05 -20.35
C VAL A 7 -8.47 10.63 -19.49
N LEU A 8 -9.61 10.29 -20.10
CA LEU A 8 -10.79 9.82 -19.38
C LEU A 8 -10.51 8.50 -18.65
N ILE A 9 -9.90 7.53 -19.32
CA ILE A 9 -9.61 6.22 -18.74
C ILE A 9 -8.48 6.33 -17.71
N GLY A 10 -7.38 7.01 -18.02
CA GLY A 10 -6.28 7.23 -17.07
C GLY A 10 -6.75 7.98 -15.81
N GLY A 11 -7.58 9.01 -16.00
CA GLY A 11 -8.21 9.74 -14.90
C GLY A 11 -9.13 8.87 -14.05
N LEU A 12 -9.91 7.97 -14.67
CA LEU A 12 -10.76 7.02 -13.96
C LEU A 12 -9.92 6.02 -13.14
N LEU A 13 -8.87 5.45 -13.73
CA LEU A 13 -7.96 4.50 -13.06
C LEU A 13 -7.28 5.15 -11.86
N SER A 14 -6.78 6.39 -12.02
CA SER A 14 -6.22 7.17 -10.92
C SER A 14 -7.26 7.48 -9.83
N GLY A 15 -8.49 7.80 -10.23
CA GLY A 15 -9.61 8.03 -9.32
C GLY A 15 -9.93 6.81 -8.44
N VAL A 16 -9.86 5.60 -9.00
CA VAL A 16 -10.07 4.35 -8.24
C VAL A 16 -9.00 4.19 -7.14
N LEU A 17 -7.73 4.51 -7.43
CA LEU A 17 -6.65 4.44 -6.45
C LEU A 17 -6.87 5.43 -5.30
N TYR A 18 -7.26 6.67 -5.61
CA TYR A 18 -7.59 7.67 -4.58
C TYR A 18 -8.82 7.28 -3.76
N ALA A 19 -9.84 6.70 -4.41
CA ALA A 19 -11.03 6.21 -3.73
C ALA A 19 -10.71 5.05 -2.75
N LEU A 20 -9.81 4.14 -3.12
CA LEU A 20 -9.36 3.06 -2.23
C LEU A 20 -8.66 3.62 -0.98
N VAL A 21 -7.78 4.60 -1.15
CA VAL A 21 -7.10 5.24 -0.02
C VAL A 21 -8.10 5.93 0.91
N ALA A 22 -9.06 6.67 0.35
CA ALA A 22 -10.13 7.30 1.11
C ALA A 22 -11.00 6.28 1.86
N LEU A 23 -11.33 5.16 1.23
CA LEU A 23 -12.09 4.08 1.86
C LEU A 23 -11.33 3.52 3.08
N GLY A 24 -10.01 3.31 2.98
CA GLY A 24 -9.19 2.88 4.10
C GLY A 24 -9.27 3.83 5.30
N PHE A 25 -9.16 5.14 5.07
CA PHE A 25 -9.32 6.16 6.11
C PHE A 25 -10.72 6.11 6.76
N VAL A 26 -11.77 6.02 5.94
CA VAL A 26 -13.17 5.98 6.42
C VAL A 26 -13.45 4.73 7.23
N LEU A 27 -12.95 3.56 6.81
CA LEU A 27 -13.13 2.30 7.52
C LEU A 27 -12.49 2.35 8.91
N ILE A 28 -11.25 2.85 9.01
CA ILE A 28 -10.57 3.01 10.30
C ILE A 28 -11.36 3.95 11.21
N TYR A 29 -11.78 5.11 10.68
CA TYR A 29 -12.55 6.07 11.46
C TYR A 29 -13.89 5.48 11.94
N LYS A 30 -14.62 4.80 11.06
CA LYS A 30 -15.91 4.20 11.39
C LYS A 30 -15.80 3.06 12.40
N ALA A 31 -14.73 2.26 12.34
CA ALA A 31 -14.49 1.15 13.24
C ALA A 31 -13.97 1.59 14.61
N SER A 32 -13.07 2.58 14.66
CA SER A 32 -12.39 2.99 15.89
C SER A 32 -12.99 4.23 16.55
N GLY A 33 -13.72 5.06 15.80
CA GLY A 33 -14.20 6.38 16.24
C GLY A 33 -13.11 7.45 16.27
N VAL A 34 -11.91 7.16 15.75
CA VAL A 34 -10.73 8.01 15.85
C VAL A 34 -9.97 8.09 14.52
N PHE A 35 -9.51 9.29 14.15
CA PHE A 35 -8.72 9.55 12.94
C PHE A 35 -7.25 9.13 13.09
N ASN A 36 -6.83 8.09 12.39
CA ASN A 36 -5.42 7.65 12.43
C ASN A 36 -4.55 8.37 11.37
N PHE A 37 -3.78 9.38 11.80
CA PHE A 37 -2.85 10.09 10.92
C PHE A 37 -1.56 9.30 10.61
N ALA A 38 -1.31 8.19 11.32
CA ALA A 38 -0.17 7.31 11.05
C ALA A 38 -0.38 6.40 9.84
N GLN A 39 -1.51 6.49 9.14
CA GLN A 39 -1.81 5.67 7.99
C GLN A 39 -0.74 5.79 6.88
N GLY A 40 -0.19 6.98 6.65
CA GLY A 40 0.92 7.16 5.71
C GLY A 40 2.17 6.35 6.11
N ALA A 41 2.58 6.43 7.38
CA ALA A 41 3.72 5.66 7.90
C ALA A 41 3.45 4.14 7.88
N MET A 42 2.21 3.71 8.08
CA MET A 42 1.83 2.29 7.94
C MET A 42 2.01 1.79 6.50
N VAL A 43 1.68 2.61 5.48
CA VAL A 43 1.95 2.26 4.08
C VAL A 43 3.46 2.24 3.81
N PHE A 44 4.21 3.17 4.38
CA PHE A 44 5.68 3.22 4.26
C PHE A 44 6.36 1.95 4.81
N ILE A 45 6.04 1.54 6.04
CA ILE A 45 6.61 0.30 6.61
C ILE A 45 6.15 -0.94 5.85
N ALA A 46 4.94 -0.96 5.29
CA ALA A 46 4.48 -2.06 4.43
C ALA A 46 5.37 -2.22 3.19
N ALA A 47 5.63 -1.11 2.48
CA ALA A 47 6.47 -1.11 1.30
C ALA A 47 7.92 -1.51 1.61
N LEU A 48 8.51 -0.92 2.67
CA LEU A 48 9.87 -1.27 3.08
C LEU A 48 10.01 -2.72 3.54
N THR A 49 9.01 -3.24 4.26
CA THR A 49 9.01 -4.63 4.72
C THR A 49 8.94 -5.59 3.53
N PHE A 50 8.11 -5.29 2.53
CA PHE A 50 8.03 -6.09 1.31
C PHE A 50 9.36 -6.11 0.54
N VAL A 51 9.94 -4.93 0.29
CA VAL A 51 11.24 -4.83 -0.41
C VAL A 51 12.36 -5.47 0.40
N GLY A 52 12.35 -5.26 1.71
CA GLY A 52 13.28 -5.87 2.66
C GLY A 52 13.26 -7.40 2.58
N PHE A 53 12.07 -8.01 2.56
CA PHE A 53 11.96 -9.45 2.36
C PHE A 53 12.37 -9.90 0.96
N ARG A 54 12.08 -9.13 -0.09
CA ARG A 54 12.55 -9.42 -1.47
C ARG A 54 14.08 -9.44 -1.57
N GLU A 55 14.78 -8.60 -0.82
CA GLU A 55 16.25 -8.59 -0.78
C GLU A 55 16.82 -9.69 0.14
N LEU A 56 16.11 -10.02 1.22
CA LEU A 56 16.58 -10.94 2.25
C LEU A 56 16.35 -12.41 1.86
N LEU A 57 15.17 -12.77 1.33
CA LEU A 57 14.82 -14.15 1.00
C LEU A 57 15.81 -14.85 0.06
N PRO A 58 16.25 -14.23 -1.04
CA PRO A 58 17.24 -14.83 -1.95
C PRO A 58 18.55 -15.20 -1.23
N ARG A 59 18.99 -14.33 -0.30
CA ARG A 59 20.23 -14.56 0.48
C ARG A 59 20.10 -15.70 1.48
N TRP A 60 18.90 -15.90 2.03
CA TRP A 60 18.65 -16.91 3.07
C TRP A 60 18.27 -18.29 2.50
N LEU A 61 17.43 -18.33 1.47
CA LEU A 61 16.96 -19.58 0.86
C LEU A 61 17.77 -20.00 -0.36
N GLY A 62 18.69 -19.16 -0.87
CA GLY A 62 19.43 -19.44 -2.10
C GLY A 62 18.54 -19.49 -3.35
N LEU A 63 17.38 -18.81 -3.31
CA LEU A 63 16.45 -18.72 -4.43
C LEU A 63 16.82 -17.56 -5.36
N ASP A 64 16.48 -17.69 -6.64
CA ASP A 64 16.63 -16.59 -7.59
C ASP A 64 15.75 -15.41 -7.17
N ALA A 65 16.34 -14.21 -7.17
CA ALA A 65 15.67 -12.97 -6.75
C ALA A 65 14.43 -12.62 -7.59
N GLU A 66 14.40 -13.10 -8.84
CA GLU A 66 13.28 -12.91 -9.77
C GLU A 66 12.24 -14.04 -9.74
N SER A 67 12.45 -15.07 -8.91
CA SER A 67 11.48 -16.17 -8.83
C SER A 67 10.13 -15.66 -8.29
N ALA A 68 9.05 -16.08 -8.94
CA ALA A 68 7.69 -15.77 -8.49
C ALA A 68 7.43 -16.24 -7.03
N ALA A 69 8.13 -17.29 -6.59
CA ALA A 69 8.08 -17.78 -5.21
C ALA A 69 8.53 -16.70 -4.21
N VAL A 70 9.64 -16.00 -4.47
CA VAL A 70 10.15 -14.94 -3.59
C VAL A 70 9.13 -13.80 -3.49
N PHE A 71 8.50 -13.42 -4.61
CA PHE A 71 7.45 -12.39 -4.61
C PHE A 71 6.29 -12.77 -3.69
N TRP A 72 5.71 -13.96 -3.87
CA TRP A 72 4.53 -14.39 -3.09
C TRP A 72 4.85 -14.58 -1.60
N ILE A 73 6.02 -15.13 -1.28
CA ILE A 73 6.42 -15.32 0.12
C ILE A 73 6.70 -13.96 0.78
N ALA A 74 7.41 -13.05 0.09
CA ALA A 74 7.64 -11.69 0.60
C ALA A 74 6.33 -10.93 0.81
N LEU A 75 5.36 -11.07 -0.10
CA LEU A 75 4.03 -10.46 0.03
C LEU A 75 3.29 -11.00 1.25
N LEU A 76 3.29 -12.32 1.45
CA LEU A 76 2.61 -12.95 2.58
C LEU A 76 3.25 -12.56 3.92
N LEU A 77 4.58 -12.52 3.98
CA LEU A 77 5.31 -12.06 5.17
C LEU A 77 5.06 -10.58 5.46
N ALA A 78 5.09 -9.72 4.44
CA ALA A 78 4.77 -8.31 4.61
C ALA A 78 3.33 -8.10 5.09
N LEU A 79 2.37 -8.83 4.55
CA LEU A 79 0.97 -8.79 4.98
C LEU A 79 0.84 -9.23 6.45
N LEU A 80 1.54 -10.29 6.85
CA LEU A 80 1.56 -10.76 8.23
C LEU A 80 2.15 -9.70 9.19
N VAL A 81 3.25 -9.06 8.82
CA VAL A 81 3.82 -7.93 9.58
C VAL A 81 2.81 -6.79 9.69
N MET A 82 2.09 -6.45 8.62
CA MET A 82 1.10 -5.38 8.64
C MET A 82 -0.12 -5.70 9.51
N VAL A 83 -0.58 -6.95 9.52
CA VAL A 83 -1.65 -7.40 10.43
C VAL A 83 -1.18 -7.27 11.88
N LEU A 84 0.04 -7.71 12.20
CA LEU A 84 0.60 -7.59 13.54
C LEU A 84 0.76 -6.12 13.96
N LEU A 85 1.31 -5.28 13.08
CA LEU A 85 1.47 -3.84 13.31
C LEU A 85 0.11 -3.19 13.58
N GLY A 86 -0.89 -3.49 12.75
CA GLY A 86 -2.25 -2.98 12.91
C GLY A 86 -2.87 -3.36 14.26
N ILE A 87 -2.76 -4.63 14.67
CA ILE A 87 -3.25 -5.11 15.98
C ILE A 87 -2.52 -4.41 17.14
N VAL A 88 -1.19 -4.25 17.04
CA VAL A 88 -0.39 -3.59 18.08
C VAL A 88 -0.76 -2.11 18.18
N THR A 89 -0.83 -1.41 17.05
CA THR A 89 -1.24 0.00 16.99
C THR A 89 -2.65 0.21 17.54
N GLU A 90 -3.61 -0.64 17.13
CA GLU A 90 -4.98 -0.59 17.61
C GLU A 90 -5.04 -0.79 19.13
N ARG A 91 -4.43 -1.84 19.66
CA ARG A 91 -4.49 -2.16 21.09
C ARG A 91 -3.71 -1.20 21.98
N VAL A 92 -2.52 -0.78 21.57
CA VAL A 92 -1.59 -0.02 22.41
C VAL A 92 -1.81 1.49 22.28
N VAL A 93 -2.15 1.98 21.09
CA VAL A 93 -2.23 3.43 20.82
C VAL A 93 -3.67 3.88 20.66
N LEU A 94 -4.44 3.26 19.76
CA LEU A 94 -5.75 3.79 19.40
C LEU A 94 -6.81 3.50 20.48
N ARG A 95 -6.88 2.25 20.96
CA ARG A 95 -7.90 1.80 21.92
C ARG A 95 -7.89 2.56 23.26
N PRO A 96 -6.74 2.91 23.86
CA PRO A 96 -6.71 3.73 25.08
C PRO A 96 -7.12 5.18 24.85
N LEU A 97 -7.04 5.67 23.62
CA LEU A 97 -7.37 7.04 23.24
C LEU A 97 -8.83 7.21 22.78
N VAL A 98 -9.62 6.13 22.80
CA VAL A 98 -11.05 6.18 22.54
C VAL A 98 -11.72 7.06 23.61
N ASN A 99 -12.56 8.01 23.17
CA ASN A 99 -13.21 9.04 23.98
C ASN A 99 -12.30 10.17 24.51
N GLN A 100 -11.05 10.26 24.07
CA GLN A 100 -10.19 11.41 24.36
C GLN A 100 -10.47 12.56 23.38
N PRO A 101 -10.07 13.81 23.70
CA PRO A 101 -10.18 14.93 22.77
C PRO A 101 -9.50 14.62 21.43
N PRO A 102 -10.05 15.05 20.28
CA PRO A 102 -9.49 14.75 18.95
C PRO A 102 -8.03 15.18 18.77
N ILE A 103 -7.62 16.27 19.42
CA ILE A 103 -6.23 16.76 19.44
C ILE A 103 -5.27 15.74 20.07
N THR A 104 -5.67 15.05 21.13
CA THR A 104 -4.82 14.07 21.81
C THR A 104 -4.49 12.90 20.88
N LEU A 105 -5.49 12.43 20.14
CA LEU A 105 -5.30 11.40 19.13
C LEU A 105 -4.41 11.89 17.98
N PHE A 106 -4.65 13.11 17.49
CA PHE A 106 -3.83 13.71 16.44
C PHE A 106 -2.35 13.75 16.84
N MET A 107 -2.04 14.24 18.04
CA MET A 107 -0.66 14.29 18.54
C MET A 107 -0.07 12.88 18.73
N ALA A 108 -0.84 11.93 19.26
CA ALA A 108 -0.39 10.55 19.44
C ALA A 108 -0.09 9.85 18.12
N THR A 109 -0.93 10.06 17.11
CA THR A 109 -0.77 9.45 15.78
C THR A 109 0.38 10.08 15.00
N ILE A 110 0.67 11.38 15.17
CA ILE A 110 1.92 11.98 14.67
C ILE A 110 3.14 11.35 15.34
N GLY A 111 3.11 11.19 16.67
CA GLY A 111 4.18 10.49 17.39
C GLY A 111 4.39 9.06 16.89
N LEU A 112 3.29 8.36 16.61
CA LEU A 112 3.30 7.03 16.04
C LEU A 112 3.87 7.01 14.61
N THR A 113 3.55 8.00 13.76
CA THR A 113 4.15 8.15 12.42
C THR A 113 5.68 8.16 12.52
N PHE A 114 6.24 9.06 13.33
CA PHE A 114 7.69 9.15 13.49
C PHE A 114 8.30 7.90 14.11
N PHE A 115 7.59 7.28 15.06
CA PHE A 115 8.04 6.02 15.64
C PHE A 115 8.10 4.89 14.60
N ILE A 116 7.05 4.73 13.78
CA ILE A 116 6.99 3.71 12.72
C ILE A 116 8.04 3.98 11.66
N GLU A 117 8.19 5.23 11.21
CA GLU A 117 9.21 5.61 10.23
C GLU A 117 10.63 5.34 10.74
N GLY A 118 10.91 5.74 11.98
CA GLY A 118 12.20 5.48 12.63
C GLY A 118 12.46 3.98 12.83
N LEU A 119 11.45 3.21 13.24
CA LEU A 119 11.55 1.77 13.39
C LEU A 119 11.78 1.08 12.04
N ALA A 120 11.05 1.49 11.00
CA ALA A 120 11.19 0.94 9.66
C ALA A 120 12.59 1.19 9.10
N GLN A 121 13.11 2.42 9.26
CA GLN A 121 14.47 2.77 8.85
C GLN A 121 15.54 2.10 9.74
N GLY A 122 15.24 1.82 11.01
CA GLY A 122 16.15 1.08 11.89
C GLY A 122 16.26 -0.41 11.54
N VAL A 123 15.14 -1.04 11.17
CA VAL A 123 15.10 -2.46 10.81
C VAL A 123 15.60 -2.69 9.39
N TRP A 124 15.13 -1.89 8.44
CA TRP A 124 15.42 -2.10 7.02
C TRP A 124 16.57 -1.22 6.54
N GLY A 125 16.80 -0.04 7.12
CA GLY A 125 17.78 0.93 6.66
C GLY A 125 17.12 2.15 6.01
N ALA A 126 17.87 3.25 5.92
CA ALA A 126 17.39 4.53 5.38
C ALA A 126 17.69 4.75 3.89
N ASN A 127 18.27 3.75 3.21
CA ASN A 127 18.59 3.85 1.79
C ASN A 127 17.32 3.82 0.93
N VAL A 128 17.33 4.59 -0.15
CA VAL A 128 16.28 4.53 -1.19
C VAL A 128 16.35 3.16 -1.87
N ARG A 129 15.21 2.48 -1.94
CA ARG A 129 15.07 1.17 -2.58
C ARG A 129 13.97 1.22 -3.63
N GLY A 130 14.26 0.64 -4.80
CA GLY A 130 13.27 0.48 -5.86
C GLY A 130 12.25 -0.61 -5.48
N LEU A 131 10.96 -0.30 -5.67
CA LEU A 131 9.90 -1.28 -5.58
C LEU A 131 9.67 -1.90 -6.96
N GLU A 132 10.36 -3.00 -7.25
CA GLU A 132 10.14 -3.74 -8.49
C GLU A 132 9.03 -4.79 -8.26
N LEU A 133 7.87 -4.57 -8.88
CA LEU A 133 6.70 -5.45 -8.77
C LEU A 133 6.61 -6.50 -9.89
N GLY A 134 7.58 -6.51 -10.82
CA GLY A 134 7.51 -7.32 -12.04
C GLY A 134 6.47 -6.83 -13.07
N ILE A 135 5.70 -5.80 -12.72
CA ILE A 135 4.76 -5.10 -13.60
C ILE A 135 5.41 -3.77 -13.96
N GLN A 136 5.87 -3.66 -15.19
CA GLN A 136 6.44 -2.41 -15.70
C GLN A 136 5.32 -1.42 -16.05
N ASP A 137 5.58 -0.15 -15.80
CA ASP A 137 4.69 0.97 -16.14
C ASP A 137 4.78 1.27 -17.65
N GLU A 138 4.36 0.30 -18.45
CA GLU A 138 4.37 0.38 -19.91
C GLU A 138 2.93 0.36 -20.46
N PRO A 139 2.67 1.10 -21.54
CA PRO A 139 1.42 0.98 -22.28
C PRO A 139 1.15 -0.45 -22.72
N ILE A 140 -0.11 -0.85 -22.68
CA ILE A 140 -0.55 -2.14 -23.20
C ILE A 140 -0.39 -2.13 -24.73
N ALA A 141 0.62 -2.84 -25.25
CA ALA A 141 0.99 -2.85 -26.68
C ALA A 141 -0.21 -3.11 -27.62
N TRP A 142 -1.05 -4.10 -27.33
CA TRP A 142 -2.21 -4.41 -28.18
C TRP A 142 -3.28 -3.30 -28.21
N ILE A 143 -3.45 -2.54 -27.12
CA ILE A 143 -4.37 -1.40 -27.05
C ILE A 143 -3.74 -0.20 -27.76
N MET A 144 -2.44 0.04 -27.54
CA MET A 144 -1.72 1.13 -28.16
C MET A 144 -1.66 0.96 -29.69
N ASP A 145 -1.40 -0.25 -30.18
CA ASP A 145 -1.30 -0.56 -31.61
C ASP A 145 -2.66 -0.52 -32.33
N SER A 146 -3.76 -0.87 -31.64
CA SER A 146 -5.10 -0.92 -32.25
C SER A 146 -5.91 0.35 -32.08
N THR A 147 -5.74 1.07 -30.98
CA THR A 147 -6.57 2.23 -30.63
C THR A 147 -5.78 3.53 -30.48
N GLY A 148 -4.44 3.49 -30.44
CA GLY A 148 -3.60 4.67 -30.22
C GLY A 148 -3.75 5.28 -28.81
N ILE A 149 -4.28 4.52 -27.84
CA ILE A 149 -4.53 4.95 -26.47
C ILE A 149 -3.49 4.32 -25.54
N GLY A 150 -2.73 5.15 -24.83
CA GLY A 150 -1.70 4.72 -23.89
C GLY A 150 -2.25 4.38 -22.49
N ILE A 151 -2.80 3.17 -22.31
CA ILE A 151 -3.23 2.70 -20.97
C ILE A 151 -2.08 1.92 -20.30
N SER A 152 -1.65 2.37 -19.13
CA SER A 152 -0.63 1.68 -18.34
C SER A 152 -1.13 0.32 -17.82
N LYS A 153 -0.28 -0.71 -17.97
CA LYS A 153 -0.49 -2.02 -17.33
C LYS A 153 -0.54 -1.91 -15.81
N PHE A 154 0.28 -1.02 -15.24
CA PHE A 154 0.36 -0.81 -13.80
C PHE A 154 -0.95 -0.25 -13.26
N ASP A 155 -1.47 0.82 -13.85
CA ASP A 155 -2.71 1.47 -13.41
C ASP A 155 -3.91 0.53 -13.52
N LEU A 156 -3.99 -0.26 -14.59
CA LEU A 156 -5.07 -1.21 -14.79
C LEU A 156 -5.03 -2.33 -13.74
N PHE A 157 -3.84 -2.87 -13.46
CA PHE A 157 -3.68 -3.91 -12.45
C PHE A 157 -3.95 -3.38 -11.03
N ALA A 158 -3.45 -2.19 -10.72
CA ALA A 158 -3.67 -1.52 -9.44
C ALA A 158 -5.16 -1.21 -9.22
N ALA A 159 -5.86 -0.71 -10.25
CA ALA A 159 -7.30 -0.50 -10.21
C ALA A 159 -8.07 -1.83 -10.07
N GLY A 160 -7.62 -2.90 -10.72
CA GLY A 160 -8.19 -4.24 -10.57
C GLY A 160 -8.08 -4.77 -9.15
N ILE A 161 -6.91 -4.65 -8.52
CA ILE A 161 -6.72 -5.00 -7.10
C ILE A 161 -7.60 -4.12 -6.21
N ALA A 162 -7.63 -2.81 -6.44
CA ALA A 162 -8.47 -1.89 -5.68
C ALA A 162 -9.94 -2.31 -5.75
N ALA A 163 -10.47 -2.57 -6.94
CA ALA A 163 -11.85 -3.01 -7.14
C ALA A 163 -12.12 -4.34 -6.45
N ALA A 164 -11.20 -5.31 -6.51
CA ALA A 164 -11.33 -6.59 -5.83
C ALA A 164 -11.37 -6.42 -4.30
N LEU A 165 -10.48 -5.59 -3.74
CA LEU A 165 -10.47 -5.30 -2.30
C LEU A 165 -11.76 -4.63 -1.85
N VAL A 166 -12.26 -3.64 -2.60
CA VAL A 166 -13.53 -2.98 -2.29
C VAL A 166 -14.69 -3.97 -2.37
N ALA A 167 -14.74 -4.82 -3.39
CA ALA A 167 -15.79 -5.82 -3.54
C ALA A 167 -15.81 -6.81 -2.37
N VAL A 168 -14.64 -7.26 -1.92
CA VAL A 168 -14.51 -8.15 -0.75
C VAL A 168 -14.92 -7.45 0.54
N LEU A 169 -14.61 -6.16 0.70
CA LEU A 169 -14.99 -5.36 1.88
C LEU A 169 -16.48 -5.00 1.92
N ALA A 170 -17.13 -4.92 0.76
CA ALA A 170 -18.54 -4.57 0.64
C ALA A 170 -19.49 -5.77 0.79
N ALA A 171 -18.98 -7.00 0.67
CA ALA A 171 -19.74 -8.24 0.85
C ALA A 171 -19.90 -8.59 2.34
#